data_AF-A0AAJ5CEB9-F1
#
_entry.id   AF-A0AAJ5CEB9-F1
#
_cell.length_a   1.000
_cell.length_b   1.000
_cell.length_c   1.000
_cell.angle_alpha   90.00
_cell.angle_beta   90.00
_cell.angle_gamma   90.00
#
_symmetry.space_group_name_H-M   'P 1'
#
loop_
_entity.id
_entity.type
_entity.pdbx_description
1 polymer ?
#
loop_
_entity_poly.entity_id
_entity_poly.type
_entity_poly.pdbx_seq_one_letter_code
_entity_poly.pdbx_strand_id
1 'polypeptide(L)'
;MTVPARDDLPFDDLTDFENADRGFIAALDPPVIADAEAQIVYDGNAYAFLDEECPDTAHPSLWRQSQLCARHGLYEVTEGVYQVRGLDLSNMTLVEGKHGVIVIDPLISAECAAAALGLYHEHRGARPVTGLLYTHSHVDHFGGARGVVAHGSESGLPVLAPGGFLEHAVSESVFAGNAMLRRSAFMYGSRLPRAPRGQIGTGLGTITSTGTVTLIAPNVDITRTGQEETVDGVRFVFQLTPGTEAPAEMNFLLPEQRALCVAENASHTLHNVLTLRGAPVRDAHVWARYLDETIDVFGDTYDVAFASHHWPIWGRANVVRFLGEQRDLYAYLHDQTLRMLNRGLTGTEIAEELLLPPALERAWHARGYYGSVSHNVKAVYQRYMGWYDGNPAHLWEHPPVELGRRYVELAGGQTETLVKARAYIDAGDLRFAATLLNHLVFSDPSNNAAKDTLAGVYERLGYGAENGTWRNAYLTAALELRAGTADIPVDTTSPELTSALTVSMLLDSLAVRIEGPRAWNEHLTLDLVVIDEQRRHRVNLHNGALTHRAMPVHHTPKPHADLTLTLTRPELLGVVSGRGLAGIESDGDTTVLARLLSYVSEPDKAFPIVTP
;
A
#
# COMPACT_ATOMS: atom_id res chain seq x y z
N MET A 1 -7.78 12.37 21.10
CA MET A 1 -8.88 11.71 20.37
C MET A 1 -9.66 10.79 21.31
N THR A 2 -10.81 11.26 21.81
CA THR A 2 -11.77 10.38 22.48
C THR A 2 -12.32 9.44 21.42
N VAL A 3 -11.94 8.17 21.46
CA VAL A 3 -12.71 7.12 20.79
C VAL A 3 -14.14 7.29 21.30
N PRO A 4 -15.17 7.45 20.42
CA PRO A 4 -16.54 7.49 20.88
C PRO A 4 -16.73 6.30 21.81
N ALA A 5 -17.39 6.51 22.96
CA ALA A 5 -17.73 5.36 23.78
C ALA A 5 -18.48 4.35 22.89
N ARG A 6 -18.32 3.05 23.18
CA ARG A 6 -19.02 1.96 22.48
C ARG A 6 -20.51 2.28 22.23
N ASP A 7 -21.11 3.08 23.10
CA ASP A 7 -22.52 3.45 23.14
C ASP A 7 -22.92 4.57 22.13
N ASP A 8 -21.99 5.23 21.45
CA ASP A 8 -22.27 6.36 20.53
C ASP A 8 -22.26 6.00 19.04
N LEU A 9 -21.82 4.79 18.67
CA LEU A 9 -21.79 4.33 17.27
C LEU A 9 -23.12 3.66 16.86
N PRO A 10 -23.61 3.87 15.63
CA PRO A 10 -24.93 3.39 15.19
C PRO A 10 -24.91 1.90 14.79
N PHE A 11 -24.69 0.99 15.75
CA PHE A 11 -24.67 -0.45 15.51
C PHE A 11 -26.03 -1.04 15.08
N ASP A 12 -27.11 -0.27 15.25
CA ASP A 12 -28.44 -0.57 14.72
C ASP A 12 -28.54 -0.33 13.20
N ASP A 13 -27.62 0.43 12.61
CA ASP A 13 -27.51 0.59 11.16
C ASP A 13 -26.81 -0.62 10.52
N LEU A 14 -27.63 -1.51 9.97
CA LEU A 14 -27.23 -2.73 9.27
C LEU A 14 -27.13 -2.56 7.74
N THR A 15 -27.21 -1.34 7.21
CA THR A 15 -27.21 -1.07 5.75
C THR A 15 -25.98 -1.67 5.05
N ASP A 16 -24.81 -1.66 5.69
CA ASP A 16 -23.59 -2.25 5.10
C ASP A 16 -23.68 -3.77 4.96
N PHE A 17 -24.31 -4.47 5.91
CA PHE A 17 -24.50 -5.91 5.81
C PHE A 17 -25.45 -6.25 4.67
N GLU A 18 -26.54 -5.50 4.52
CA GLU A 18 -27.47 -5.66 3.40
C GLU A 18 -26.78 -5.41 2.05
N ASN A 19 -25.98 -4.34 1.95
CA ASN A 19 -25.24 -4.00 0.74
C ASN A 19 -24.13 -5.01 0.44
N ALA A 20 -23.43 -5.51 1.46
CA ALA A 20 -22.42 -6.54 1.30
C ALA A 20 -23.05 -7.85 0.81
N ASP A 21 -24.22 -8.26 1.31
CA ASP A 21 -24.85 -9.52 0.88
C ASP A 21 -25.60 -9.42 -0.46
N ARG A 22 -25.89 -8.20 -0.90
CA ARG A 22 -26.65 -7.96 -2.12
C ARG A 22 -25.93 -8.49 -3.36
N GLY A 23 -26.67 -9.25 -4.16
CA GLY A 23 -26.18 -9.80 -5.43
C GLY A 23 -25.31 -11.04 -5.28
N PHE A 24 -25.20 -11.64 -4.09
CA PHE A 24 -24.44 -12.87 -3.89
C PHE A 24 -24.89 -13.99 -4.84
N ILE A 25 -23.92 -14.63 -5.51
CA ILE A 25 -24.14 -15.75 -6.44
C ILE A 25 -23.58 -17.04 -5.85
N ALA A 26 -22.29 -17.03 -5.51
CA ALA A 26 -21.58 -18.19 -5.03
C ALA A 26 -20.31 -17.79 -4.29
N ALA A 27 -19.82 -18.69 -3.44
CA ALA A 27 -18.56 -18.55 -2.74
C ALA A 27 -17.61 -19.68 -3.15
N LEU A 28 -16.31 -19.44 -3.07
CA LEU A 28 -15.31 -20.49 -3.23
C LEU A 28 -15.39 -21.44 -2.02
N ASP A 29 -15.53 -22.76 -2.25
CA ASP A 29 -15.64 -23.77 -1.18
C ASP A 29 -14.66 -24.94 -1.42
N PRO A 30 -13.63 -25.12 -0.56
CA PRO A 30 -13.25 -24.22 0.54
C PRO A 30 -12.65 -22.91 0.01
N PRO A 31 -12.71 -21.78 0.75
CA PRO A 31 -12.10 -20.51 0.37
C PRO A 31 -10.58 -20.50 0.58
N VAL A 32 -9.90 -21.49 0.02
CA VAL A 32 -8.45 -21.69 0.12
C VAL A 32 -7.87 -21.73 -1.28
N ILE A 33 -6.85 -20.92 -1.51
CA ILE A 33 -6.15 -20.81 -2.79
C ILE A 33 -4.70 -21.22 -2.54
N ALA A 34 -4.19 -22.12 -3.38
CA ALA A 34 -2.83 -22.62 -3.31
C ALA A 34 -2.09 -22.45 -4.64
N ASP A 35 -0.77 -22.39 -4.58
CA ASP A 35 0.10 -22.38 -5.75
C ASP A 35 0.25 -23.80 -6.36
N ALA A 36 1.05 -23.89 -7.43
CA ALA A 36 1.31 -25.14 -8.13
C ALA A 36 2.06 -26.19 -7.26
N GLU A 37 2.76 -25.74 -6.23
CA GLU A 37 3.47 -26.53 -5.22
C GLU A 37 2.61 -26.84 -3.98
N ALA A 38 1.31 -26.57 -4.05
CA ALA A 38 0.33 -26.76 -2.99
C ALA A 38 0.61 -25.97 -1.69
N GLN A 39 1.37 -24.87 -1.77
CA GLN A 39 1.49 -23.91 -0.67
C GLN A 39 0.28 -22.98 -0.68
N ILE A 40 -0.25 -22.71 0.51
CA ILE A 40 -1.40 -21.80 0.66
C ILE A 40 -0.94 -20.38 0.37
N VAL A 41 -1.56 -19.77 -0.65
CA VAL A 41 -1.36 -18.38 -1.06
C VAL A 41 -2.37 -17.45 -0.37
N TYR A 42 -3.58 -17.96 -0.14
CA TYR A 42 -4.65 -17.26 0.57
C TYR A 42 -5.57 -18.27 1.27
N ASP A 43 -5.97 -17.97 2.50
CA ASP A 43 -6.88 -18.79 3.30
C ASP A 43 -7.97 -17.90 3.93
N GLY A 44 -9.14 -17.91 3.31
CA GLY A 44 -10.33 -17.23 3.84
C GLY A 44 -10.94 -17.94 5.05
N ASN A 45 -10.76 -19.26 5.20
CA ASN A 45 -11.26 -20.02 6.36
C ASN A 45 -10.56 -19.60 7.66
N ALA A 46 -9.33 -19.06 7.56
CA ALA A 46 -8.59 -18.51 8.69
C ALA A 46 -9.37 -17.41 9.45
N TYR A 47 -10.42 -16.83 8.84
CA TYR A 47 -11.26 -15.77 9.40
C TYR A 47 -12.62 -16.24 9.92
N ALA A 48 -12.91 -17.55 9.92
CA ALA A 48 -14.20 -18.10 10.38
C ALA A 48 -14.55 -17.74 11.84
N PHE A 49 -13.55 -17.40 12.67
CA PHE A 49 -13.76 -16.92 14.03
C PHE A 49 -14.54 -15.59 14.10
N LEU A 50 -14.67 -14.85 12.99
CA LEU A 50 -15.44 -13.61 12.92
C LEU A 50 -16.95 -13.83 12.97
N ASP A 51 -17.43 -15.06 12.76
CA ASP A 51 -18.84 -15.42 12.92
C ASP A 51 -19.29 -15.45 14.41
N GLU A 52 -18.34 -15.44 15.33
CA GLU A 52 -18.58 -15.41 16.77
C GLU A 52 -18.89 -13.98 17.27
N GLU A 53 -19.35 -13.88 18.53
CA GLU A 53 -19.54 -12.58 19.18
C GLU A 53 -18.21 -11.82 19.33
N CYS A 54 -18.26 -10.49 19.19
CA CYS A 54 -17.07 -9.65 19.35
C CYS A 54 -16.44 -9.85 20.75
N PRO A 55 -15.17 -10.29 20.83
CA PRO A 55 -14.49 -10.54 22.09
C PRO A 55 -13.99 -9.23 22.71
N ASP A 56 -13.69 -9.25 24.02
CA ASP A 56 -13.10 -8.10 24.75
C ASP A 56 -11.68 -7.74 24.25
N THR A 57 -11.07 -8.57 23.40
CA THR A 57 -9.74 -8.34 22.79
C THR A 57 -9.82 -7.71 21.40
N ALA A 58 -11.00 -7.27 20.96
CA ALA A 58 -11.20 -6.56 19.71
C ALA A 58 -12.09 -5.33 19.92
N HIS A 59 -11.77 -4.24 19.20
CA HIS A 59 -12.64 -3.07 19.18
C HIS A 59 -13.93 -3.41 18.40
N PRO A 60 -15.14 -3.19 18.96
CA PRO A 60 -16.40 -3.62 18.33
C PRO A 60 -16.64 -3.07 16.92
N SER A 61 -16.25 -1.82 16.68
CA SER A 61 -16.33 -1.20 15.34
C SER A 61 -15.41 -1.88 14.33
N LEU A 62 -14.18 -2.26 14.74
CA LEU A 62 -13.27 -2.97 13.85
C LEU A 62 -13.74 -4.40 13.62
N TRP A 63 -14.28 -5.08 14.64
CA TRP A 63 -14.88 -6.40 14.49
C TRP A 63 -16.02 -6.41 13.47
N ARG A 64 -16.92 -5.42 13.54
CA ARG A 64 -17.98 -5.21 12.53
C ARG A 64 -17.40 -5.08 11.13
N GLN A 65 -16.37 -4.24 10.95
CA GLN A 65 -15.72 -4.07 9.65
C GLN A 65 -15.06 -5.36 9.16
N SER A 66 -14.38 -6.07 10.05
CA SER A 66 -13.75 -7.35 9.75
C SER A 66 -14.75 -8.40 9.29
N GLN A 67 -15.92 -8.49 9.94
CA GLN A 67 -17.01 -9.36 9.50
C GLN A 67 -17.45 -9.03 8.08
N LEU A 68 -17.64 -7.75 7.76
CA LEU A 68 -18.02 -7.30 6.43
C LEU A 68 -16.93 -7.61 5.38
N CYS A 69 -15.65 -7.37 5.70
CA CYS A 69 -14.52 -7.66 4.82
C CYS A 69 -14.28 -9.17 4.62
N ALA A 70 -14.65 -10.02 5.59
CA ALA A 70 -14.50 -11.47 5.48
C ALA A 70 -15.57 -12.13 4.58
N ARG A 71 -16.64 -11.41 4.23
CA ARG A 71 -17.61 -11.87 3.24
C ARG A 71 -16.94 -12.02 1.88
N HIS A 72 -16.86 -13.25 1.39
CA HIS A 72 -16.19 -13.59 0.15
C HIS A 72 -17.15 -14.17 -0.89
N GLY A 73 -16.71 -14.22 -2.14
CA GLY A 73 -17.43 -14.84 -3.24
C GLY A 73 -17.67 -13.94 -4.45
N LEU A 74 -18.46 -14.44 -5.38
CA LEU A 74 -18.93 -13.78 -6.58
C LEU A 74 -20.26 -13.09 -6.32
N TYR A 75 -20.33 -11.81 -6.66
CA TYR A 75 -21.50 -10.95 -6.50
C TYR A 75 -21.84 -10.25 -7.81
N GLU A 76 -23.13 -10.12 -8.12
CA GLU A 76 -23.66 -9.23 -9.15
C GLU A 76 -23.83 -7.81 -8.58
N VAL A 77 -23.16 -6.82 -9.19
CA VAL A 77 -23.33 -5.40 -8.84
C VAL A 77 -24.57 -4.83 -9.53
N THR A 78 -24.63 -5.08 -10.84
CA THR A 78 -25.75 -4.78 -11.74
C THR A 78 -25.63 -5.72 -12.94
N GLU A 79 -26.62 -5.71 -13.84
CA GLU A 79 -26.63 -6.60 -15.00
C GLU A 79 -25.33 -6.46 -15.82
N GLY A 80 -24.60 -7.56 -15.95
CA GLY A 80 -23.35 -7.63 -16.70
C GLY A 80 -22.10 -7.12 -15.96
N VAL A 81 -22.21 -6.70 -14.69
CA VAL A 81 -21.08 -6.27 -13.86
C VAL A 81 -21.03 -7.11 -12.58
N TYR A 82 -19.91 -7.81 -12.39
CA TYR A 82 -19.70 -8.72 -11.26
C TYR A 82 -18.44 -8.36 -10.49
N GLN A 83 -18.42 -8.66 -9.21
CA GLN A 83 -17.21 -8.58 -8.39
C GLN A 83 -16.95 -9.90 -7.70
N VAL A 84 -15.71 -10.34 -7.72
CA VAL A 84 -15.21 -11.35 -6.81
C VAL A 84 -14.51 -10.62 -5.66
N ARG A 85 -14.99 -10.86 -4.44
CA ARG A 85 -14.56 -10.17 -3.22
C ARG A 85 -14.03 -11.18 -2.21
N GLY A 86 -13.15 -10.73 -1.32
CA GLY A 86 -12.66 -11.55 -0.20
C GLY A 86 -11.85 -12.78 -0.60
N LEU A 87 -11.20 -12.76 -1.77
CA LEU A 87 -10.21 -13.76 -2.21
C LEU A 87 -8.79 -13.18 -2.31
N ASP A 88 -8.61 -11.93 -1.89
CA ASP A 88 -7.36 -11.19 -1.71
C ASP A 88 -7.69 -9.93 -0.87
N LEU A 89 -6.77 -8.96 -0.77
CA LEU A 89 -7.03 -7.66 -0.14
C LEU A 89 -8.04 -6.81 -0.94
N SER A 90 -7.92 -6.83 -2.27
CA SER A 90 -8.75 -6.10 -3.22
C SER A 90 -9.86 -6.96 -3.81
N ASN A 91 -10.77 -6.32 -4.53
CA ASN A 91 -11.79 -6.96 -5.34
C ASN A 91 -11.32 -7.07 -6.78
N MET A 92 -11.75 -8.13 -7.48
CA MET A 92 -11.63 -8.22 -8.94
C MET A 92 -12.99 -7.97 -9.57
N THR A 93 -13.09 -7.00 -10.47
CA THR A 93 -14.35 -6.70 -11.18
C THR A 93 -14.34 -7.28 -12.59
N LEU A 94 -15.47 -7.84 -13.01
CA LEU A 94 -15.68 -8.49 -14.30
C LEU A 94 -16.85 -7.82 -15.02
N VAL A 95 -16.60 -7.28 -16.21
CA VAL A 95 -17.63 -6.62 -17.03
C VAL A 95 -17.87 -7.43 -18.30
N GLU A 96 -19.08 -7.96 -18.46
CA GLU A 96 -19.47 -8.77 -19.61
C GLU A 96 -19.54 -7.91 -20.89
N GLY A 97 -18.71 -8.26 -21.87
CA GLY A 97 -18.74 -7.67 -23.21
C GLY A 97 -19.54 -8.52 -24.21
N LYS A 98 -19.43 -8.16 -25.49
CA LYS A 98 -20.11 -8.86 -26.59
C LYS A 98 -19.53 -10.26 -26.84
N HIS A 99 -18.23 -10.42 -26.70
CA HIS A 99 -17.51 -11.66 -27.02
C HIS A 99 -16.91 -12.35 -25.79
N GLY A 100 -16.65 -11.61 -24.72
CA GLY A 100 -15.98 -12.13 -23.55
C GLY A 100 -16.25 -11.30 -22.29
N VAL A 101 -15.19 -11.09 -21.51
CA VAL A 101 -15.22 -10.36 -20.25
C VAL A 101 -13.99 -9.45 -20.11
N ILE A 102 -14.20 -8.24 -19.62
CA ILE A 102 -13.13 -7.30 -19.27
C ILE A 102 -12.85 -7.46 -17.79
N VAL A 103 -11.59 -7.67 -17.42
CA VAL A 103 -11.17 -7.81 -16.03
C VAL A 103 -10.56 -6.50 -15.55
N ILE A 104 -11.00 -6.05 -14.39
CA ILE A 104 -10.57 -4.81 -13.75
C ILE A 104 -9.98 -5.16 -12.39
N ASP A 105 -8.77 -4.67 -12.15
CA ASP A 105 -7.97 -4.87 -10.93
C ASP A 105 -7.81 -6.35 -10.55
N PRO A 106 -6.92 -7.10 -11.25
CA PRO A 106 -6.79 -8.55 -11.07
C PRO A 106 -5.98 -8.93 -9.81
N LEU A 107 -6.32 -8.38 -8.65
CA LEU A 107 -5.79 -8.79 -7.33
C LEU A 107 -4.25 -8.67 -7.18
N ILE A 108 -3.68 -9.15 -6.07
CA ILE A 108 -2.21 -9.13 -5.82
C ILE A 108 -1.52 -10.29 -6.52
N SER A 109 -2.09 -11.49 -6.46
CA SER A 109 -1.42 -12.71 -6.92
C SER A 109 -2.13 -13.39 -8.08
N ALA A 110 -1.35 -13.93 -9.02
CA ALA A 110 -1.85 -14.63 -10.19
C ALA A 110 -2.76 -15.82 -9.83
N GLU A 111 -2.44 -16.54 -8.75
CA GLU A 111 -3.22 -17.65 -8.24
C GLU A 111 -4.61 -17.21 -7.75
N CYS A 112 -4.67 -16.08 -7.04
CA CYS A 112 -5.94 -15.53 -6.55
C CYS A 112 -6.80 -15.00 -7.70
N ALA A 113 -6.21 -14.30 -8.67
CA ALA A 113 -6.91 -13.79 -9.84
C ALA A 113 -7.45 -14.94 -10.72
N ALA A 114 -6.67 -16.01 -10.89
CA ALA A 114 -7.11 -17.21 -11.60
C ALA A 114 -8.28 -17.90 -10.89
N ALA A 115 -8.21 -18.06 -9.57
CA ALA A 115 -9.30 -18.64 -8.78
C ALA A 115 -10.59 -17.79 -8.85
N ALA A 116 -10.45 -16.47 -8.78
CA ALA A 116 -11.56 -15.54 -8.92
C ALA A 116 -12.21 -15.60 -10.31
N LEU A 117 -11.42 -15.65 -11.38
CA LEU A 117 -11.93 -15.78 -12.75
C LEU A 117 -12.59 -17.15 -12.96
N GLY A 118 -12.01 -18.20 -12.37
CA GLY A 118 -12.59 -19.55 -12.35
C GLY A 118 -13.98 -19.58 -11.70
N LEU A 119 -14.12 -18.98 -10.51
CA LEU A 119 -15.42 -18.87 -9.83
C LEU A 119 -16.44 -18.12 -10.68
N TYR A 120 -16.03 -17.05 -11.36
CA TYR A 120 -16.90 -16.37 -12.33
C TYR A 120 -17.30 -17.29 -13.49
N HIS A 121 -16.35 -18.01 -14.10
CA HIS A 121 -16.61 -18.90 -15.24
C HIS A 121 -17.55 -20.05 -14.91
N GLU A 122 -17.50 -20.59 -13.69
CA GLU A 122 -18.42 -21.64 -13.21
C GLU A 122 -19.89 -21.20 -13.26
N HIS A 123 -20.16 -19.91 -13.02
CA HIS A 123 -21.52 -19.38 -12.91
C HIS A 123 -21.97 -18.55 -14.12
N ARG A 124 -21.04 -17.96 -14.87
CA ARG A 124 -21.31 -17.03 -15.98
C ARG A 124 -20.84 -17.54 -17.35
N GLY A 125 -20.24 -18.74 -17.36
CA GLY A 125 -19.67 -19.39 -18.54
C GLY A 125 -18.22 -18.96 -18.81
N ALA A 126 -17.48 -19.82 -19.51
CA ALA A 126 -16.05 -19.64 -19.85
C ALA A 126 -15.83 -18.56 -20.92
N ARG A 127 -16.20 -17.31 -20.61
CA ARG A 127 -16.00 -16.14 -21.46
C ARG A 127 -14.51 -15.77 -21.50
N PRO A 128 -13.90 -15.62 -22.69
CA PRO A 128 -12.48 -15.23 -22.78
C PRO A 128 -12.28 -13.82 -22.24
N VAL A 129 -11.10 -13.55 -21.68
CA VAL A 129 -10.72 -12.19 -21.29
C VAL A 129 -10.47 -11.36 -22.54
N THR A 130 -11.20 -10.27 -22.71
CA THR A 130 -11.19 -9.39 -23.90
C THR A 130 -10.60 -8.01 -23.62
N GLY A 131 -10.31 -7.70 -22.37
CA GLY A 131 -9.53 -6.53 -21.96
C GLY A 131 -9.10 -6.58 -20.50
N LEU A 132 -8.09 -5.79 -20.15
CA LEU A 132 -7.65 -5.52 -18.79
C LEU A 132 -7.73 -4.03 -18.49
N LEU A 133 -8.03 -3.69 -17.24
CA LEU A 133 -8.01 -2.33 -16.74
C LEU A 133 -7.40 -2.30 -15.34
N TYR A 134 -6.44 -1.41 -15.14
CA TYR A 134 -5.91 -1.10 -13.80
C TYR A 134 -6.41 0.28 -13.40
N THR A 135 -7.17 0.37 -12.31
CA THR A 135 -7.69 1.64 -11.81
C THR A 135 -6.55 2.55 -11.36
N HIS A 136 -5.50 1.99 -10.76
CA HIS A 136 -4.37 2.76 -10.26
C HIS A 136 -3.11 1.91 -10.01
N SER A 137 -2.02 2.58 -9.63
CA SER A 137 -0.65 2.03 -9.61
C SER A 137 -0.25 1.25 -8.35
N HIS A 138 -1.15 0.60 -7.63
CA HIS A 138 -0.80 -0.27 -6.49
C HIS A 138 -0.92 -1.76 -6.82
N VAL A 139 -0.07 -2.57 -6.17
CA VAL A 139 0.18 -3.96 -6.53
C VAL A 139 -1.05 -4.86 -6.43
N ASP A 140 -1.98 -4.55 -5.53
CA ASP A 140 -3.25 -5.24 -5.36
C ASP A 140 -4.25 -5.02 -6.49
N HIS A 141 -3.92 -4.16 -7.46
CA HIS A 141 -4.78 -3.84 -8.60
C HIS A 141 -4.15 -4.19 -9.94
N PHE A 142 -2.97 -4.82 -9.95
CA PHE A 142 -2.35 -5.31 -11.18
C PHE A 142 -1.59 -6.64 -11.00
N GLY A 143 -1.27 -7.01 -9.76
CA GLY A 143 -0.33 -8.08 -9.44
C GLY A 143 -0.75 -9.44 -9.98
N GLY A 144 -2.04 -9.76 -10.02
CA GLY A 144 -2.52 -11.03 -10.55
C GLY A 144 -2.83 -11.03 -12.06
N ALA A 145 -2.37 -10.04 -12.84
CA ALA A 145 -2.65 -9.94 -14.27
C ALA A 145 -2.37 -11.23 -15.07
N ARG A 146 -1.31 -11.97 -14.76
CA ARG A 146 -0.99 -13.26 -15.42
C ARG A 146 -1.86 -14.43 -14.98
N GLY A 147 -2.64 -14.28 -13.91
CA GLY A 147 -3.68 -15.23 -13.51
C GLY A 147 -4.89 -15.21 -14.44
N VAL A 148 -5.13 -14.09 -15.12
CA VAL A 148 -6.28 -13.90 -16.02
C VAL A 148 -5.89 -13.81 -17.49
N VAL A 149 -4.63 -13.48 -17.79
CA VAL A 149 -4.08 -13.42 -19.16
C VAL A 149 -2.76 -14.18 -19.23
N ALA A 150 -2.80 -15.35 -19.86
CA ALA A 150 -1.63 -16.21 -20.01
C ALA A 150 -0.53 -15.55 -20.85
N HIS A 151 0.73 -15.88 -20.55
CA HIS A 151 1.90 -15.45 -21.35
C HIS A 151 1.74 -15.81 -22.83
N GLY A 152 1.95 -14.83 -23.71
CA GLY A 152 1.83 -14.96 -25.16
C GLY A 152 0.41 -14.73 -25.71
N SER A 153 -0.59 -14.55 -24.84
CA SER A 153 -1.98 -14.27 -25.24
C SER A 153 -2.37 -12.78 -25.18
N GLU A 154 -1.49 -11.92 -24.67
CA GLU A 154 -1.72 -10.48 -24.54
C GLU A 154 -1.66 -9.70 -25.87
N SER A 155 -1.25 -10.34 -26.97
CA SER A 155 -1.12 -9.66 -28.26
C SER A 155 -2.49 -9.17 -28.77
N GLY A 156 -2.64 -7.86 -28.92
CA GLY A 156 -3.90 -7.24 -29.34
C GLY A 156 -4.96 -7.11 -28.24
N LEU A 157 -4.66 -7.52 -27.01
CA LEU A 157 -5.53 -7.32 -25.86
C LEU A 157 -5.41 -5.85 -25.37
N PRO A 158 -6.50 -5.08 -25.29
CA PRO A 158 -6.47 -3.75 -24.68
C PRO A 158 -6.17 -3.86 -23.17
N VAL A 159 -5.12 -3.18 -22.72
CA VAL A 159 -4.74 -3.05 -21.32
C VAL A 159 -4.73 -1.56 -20.98
N LEU A 160 -5.75 -1.12 -20.26
CA LEU A 160 -6.02 0.29 -19.95
C LEU A 160 -5.47 0.65 -18.58
N ALA A 161 -4.86 1.83 -18.46
CA ALA A 161 -4.41 2.37 -17.18
C ALA A 161 -4.36 3.91 -17.21
N PRO A 162 -4.37 4.59 -16.04
CA PRO A 162 -4.13 6.03 -16.00
C PRO A 162 -2.71 6.36 -16.48
N GLY A 163 -2.55 7.47 -17.19
CA GLY A 163 -1.24 7.95 -17.63
C GLY A 163 -0.26 8.09 -16.45
N GLY A 164 0.96 7.60 -16.62
CA GLY A 164 1.97 7.54 -15.55
C GLY A 164 1.91 6.27 -14.69
N PHE A 165 0.94 5.37 -14.91
CA PHE A 165 0.80 4.11 -14.17
C PHE A 165 2.11 3.33 -14.08
N LEU A 166 2.76 3.07 -15.22
CA LEU A 166 3.92 2.17 -15.25
C LEU A 166 5.10 2.76 -14.47
N GLU A 167 5.29 4.08 -14.54
CA GLU A 167 6.31 4.79 -13.78
C GLU A 167 6.07 4.66 -12.27
N HIS A 168 4.84 4.90 -11.82
CA HIS A 168 4.51 4.86 -10.40
C HIS A 168 4.44 3.45 -9.81
N ALA A 169 3.92 2.47 -10.56
CA ALA A 169 3.81 1.08 -10.14
C ALA A 169 5.18 0.45 -9.83
N VAL A 170 6.22 0.85 -10.57
CA VAL A 170 7.57 0.32 -10.38
C VAL A 170 8.43 1.20 -9.47
N SER A 171 8.32 2.53 -9.56
CA SER A 171 9.19 3.47 -8.82
C SER A 171 9.03 3.41 -7.30
N GLU A 172 7.82 3.10 -6.82
CA GLU A 172 7.54 3.03 -5.38
C GLU A 172 8.45 2.01 -4.68
N SER A 173 8.76 0.89 -5.35
CA SER A 173 9.61 -0.17 -4.82
C SER A 173 11.11 0.06 -5.03
N VAL A 174 11.51 1.02 -5.88
CA VAL A 174 12.91 1.23 -6.30
C VAL A 174 13.75 1.88 -5.21
N PHE A 175 13.28 2.99 -4.63
CA PHE A 175 14.09 3.81 -3.73
C PHE A 175 14.05 3.35 -2.28
N ALA A 176 12.87 2.97 -1.81
CA ALA A 176 12.63 2.63 -0.40
C ALA A 176 11.99 1.25 -0.20
N GLY A 177 11.98 0.40 -1.24
CA GLY A 177 11.27 -0.89 -1.25
C GLY A 177 11.59 -1.78 -0.05
N ASN A 178 12.88 -1.91 0.32
CA ASN A 178 13.28 -2.73 1.48
C ASN A 178 12.66 -2.22 2.80
N ALA A 179 12.73 -0.90 3.03
CA ALA A 179 12.17 -0.29 4.23
C ALA A 179 10.64 -0.37 4.27
N MET A 180 9.99 -0.16 3.11
CA MET A 180 8.54 -0.23 2.97
C MET A 180 8.03 -1.66 3.17
N LEU A 181 8.70 -2.67 2.59
CA LEU A 181 8.39 -4.09 2.78
C LEU A 181 8.54 -4.49 4.25
N ARG A 182 9.64 -4.08 4.90
CA ARG A 182 9.86 -4.37 6.31
C ARG A 182 8.79 -3.78 7.22
N ARG A 183 8.37 -2.55 6.95
CA ARG A 183 7.31 -1.87 7.70
C ARG A 183 5.91 -2.38 7.36
N SER A 184 5.67 -2.86 6.15
CA SER A 184 4.37 -3.44 5.77
C SER A 184 4.06 -4.72 6.55
N ALA A 185 5.08 -5.49 6.95
CA ALA A 185 4.91 -6.65 7.83
C ALA A 185 4.23 -6.29 9.17
N PHE A 186 4.51 -5.11 9.72
CA PHE A 186 3.81 -4.57 10.89
C PHE A 186 2.39 -4.11 10.54
N MET A 187 2.24 -3.34 9.46
CA MET A 187 0.96 -2.79 9.02
C MET A 187 -0.09 -3.87 8.74
N TYR A 188 0.32 -4.97 8.10
CA TYR A 188 -0.57 -6.07 7.73
C TYR A 188 -0.59 -7.21 8.76
N GLY A 189 0.34 -7.23 9.70
CA GLY A 189 0.41 -8.26 10.74
C GLY A 189 0.71 -9.64 10.17
N SER A 190 1.58 -9.72 9.15
CA SER A 190 1.77 -10.93 8.34
C SER A 190 2.16 -12.18 9.16
N ARG A 191 2.85 -11.99 10.30
CA ARG A 191 3.27 -13.06 11.22
C ARG A 191 2.29 -13.36 12.36
N LEU A 192 1.23 -12.57 12.55
CA LEU A 192 0.30 -12.73 13.66
C LEU A 192 -0.67 -13.88 13.40
N PRO A 193 -1.08 -14.69 14.38
CA PRO A 193 -2.16 -15.65 14.16
C PRO A 193 -3.45 -14.91 13.74
N ARG A 194 -4.24 -15.54 12.87
CA ARG A 194 -5.56 -15.06 12.45
C ARG A 194 -6.53 -15.54 13.51
N ALA A 195 -6.83 -14.65 14.47
CA ALA A 195 -7.52 -15.00 15.70
C ALA A 195 -7.98 -13.74 16.47
N PRO A 196 -8.95 -13.87 17.40
CA PRO A 196 -9.42 -12.80 18.29
C PRO A 196 -8.34 -11.97 19.00
N ARG A 197 -7.19 -12.59 19.32
CA ARG A 197 -6.05 -11.95 20.00
C ARG A 197 -4.90 -11.57 19.06
N GLY A 198 -5.06 -11.82 17.76
CA GLY A 198 -4.07 -11.56 16.72
C GLY A 198 -4.63 -10.64 15.63
N GLN A 199 -4.29 -10.95 14.39
CA GLN A 199 -4.77 -10.24 13.20
C GLN A 199 -6.24 -10.59 12.97
N ILE A 200 -7.08 -9.57 12.77
CA ILE A 200 -8.52 -9.72 12.52
C ILE A 200 -8.97 -9.05 11.21
N GLY A 201 -8.03 -8.56 10.40
CA GLY A 201 -8.30 -7.72 9.23
C GLY A 201 -7.33 -6.55 9.12
N THR A 202 -7.40 -5.84 8.00
CA THR A 202 -6.66 -4.58 7.78
C THR A 202 -7.56 -3.36 7.79
N GLY A 203 -8.89 -3.56 7.78
CA GLY A 203 -9.91 -2.52 7.71
C GLY A 203 -10.32 -2.17 6.27
N LEU A 204 -9.44 -2.37 5.30
CA LEU A 204 -9.72 -2.25 3.86
C LEU A 204 -10.10 -3.59 3.22
N GLY A 205 -9.59 -4.68 3.79
CA GLY A 205 -9.89 -6.07 3.46
C GLY A 205 -9.38 -6.99 4.58
N THR A 206 -9.26 -8.29 4.31
CA THR A 206 -8.78 -9.26 5.32
C THR A 206 -7.25 -9.22 5.46
N ILE A 207 -6.51 -9.54 4.39
CA ILE A 207 -5.05 -9.56 4.32
C ILE A 207 -4.58 -9.62 2.85
N THR A 208 -3.32 -9.29 2.60
CA THR A 208 -2.66 -9.51 1.31
C THR A 208 -2.36 -10.99 1.08
N SER A 209 -2.62 -11.52 -0.12
CA SER A 209 -2.09 -12.83 -0.54
C SER A 209 -0.56 -12.86 -0.58
N THR A 210 0.02 -14.07 -0.65
CA THR A 210 1.49 -14.28 -0.66
C THR A 210 1.98 -15.00 -1.92
N GLY A 211 1.20 -14.95 -3.00
CA GLY A 211 1.47 -15.67 -4.25
C GLY A 211 2.29 -14.85 -5.23
N THR A 212 2.26 -15.26 -6.49
CA THR A 212 3.10 -14.68 -7.54
C THR A 212 2.59 -13.31 -7.99
N VAL A 213 3.40 -12.26 -7.79
CA VAL A 213 3.14 -10.91 -8.32
C VAL A 213 3.65 -10.78 -9.76
N THR A 214 2.79 -10.28 -10.63
CA THR A 214 3.02 -10.14 -12.07
C THR A 214 2.58 -8.77 -12.56
N LEU A 215 2.91 -8.44 -13.82
CA LEU A 215 2.48 -7.20 -14.45
C LEU A 215 2.41 -7.40 -15.96
N ILE A 216 1.31 -6.95 -16.57
CA ILE A 216 1.22 -6.76 -18.03
C ILE A 216 1.19 -5.26 -18.28
N ALA A 217 2.18 -4.74 -19.02
CA ALA A 217 2.28 -3.32 -19.30
C ALA A 217 1.03 -2.80 -20.03
N PRO A 218 0.45 -1.66 -19.58
CA PRO A 218 -0.63 -1.01 -20.30
C PRO A 218 -0.23 -0.64 -21.73
N ASN A 219 -1.19 -0.70 -22.65
CA ASN A 219 -1.04 -0.28 -24.04
C ASN A 219 -2.09 0.75 -24.48
N VAL A 220 -2.99 1.14 -23.58
CA VAL A 220 -3.96 2.23 -23.75
C VAL A 220 -3.89 3.15 -22.54
N ASP A 221 -3.36 4.35 -22.73
CA ASP A 221 -3.25 5.36 -21.67
C ASP A 221 -4.51 6.22 -21.59
N ILE A 222 -5.07 6.35 -20.39
CA ILE A 222 -6.10 7.34 -20.07
C ILE A 222 -5.41 8.61 -19.62
N THR A 223 -5.58 9.70 -20.38
CA THR A 223 -4.75 10.92 -20.23
C THR A 223 -5.54 12.17 -19.89
N ARG A 224 -6.87 12.10 -19.85
CA ARG A 224 -7.74 13.22 -19.44
C ARG A 224 -9.09 12.74 -18.90
N THR A 225 -9.69 13.54 -18.02
CA THR A 225 -11.09 13.40 -17.64
C THR A 225 -12.01 13.60 -18.86
N GLY A 226 -13.06 12.77 -18.96
CA GLY A 226 -13.97 12.71 -20.11
C GLY A 226 -13.42 11.93 -21.30
N GLN A 227 -12.25 11.28 -21.20
CA GLN A 227 -11.83 10.30 -22.19
C GLN A 227 -12.79 9.12 -22.18
N GLU A 228 -13.18 8.66 -23.38
CA GLU A 228 -14.02 7.48 -23.55
C GLU A 228 -13.24 6.40 -24.28
N GLU A 229 -13.34 5.16 -23.83
CA GLU A 229 -12.81 4.00 -24.54
C GLU A 229 -13.91 2.95 -24.67
N THR A 230 -13.84 2.14 -25.73
CA THR A 230 -14.76 1.01 -25.92
C THR A 230 -13.97 -0.27 -26.08
N VAL A 231 -14.19 -1.21 -25.17
CA VAL A 231 -13.56 -2.53 -25.17
C VAL A 231 -14.66 -3.57 -25.27
N ASP A 232 -14.58 -4.49 -26.23
CA ASP A 232 -15.58 -5.56 -26.42
C ASP A 232 -17.05 -5.07 -26.43
N GLY A 233 -17.28 -3.85 -26.94
CA GLY A 233 -18.60 -3.21 -27.00
C GLY A 233 -19.09 -2.57 -25.69
N VAL A 234 -18.31 -2.62 -24.62
CA VAL A 234 -18.55 -1.91 -23.35
C VAL A 234 -17.88 -0.53 -23.42
N ARG A 235 -18.63 0.52 -23.15
CA ARG A 235 -18.13 1.90 -23.16
C ARG A 235 -17.77 2.34 -21.75
N PHE A 236 -16.58 2.91 -21.61
CA PHE A 236 -16.05 3.49 -20.37
C PHE A 236 -15.94 4.99 -20.54
N VAL A 237 -16.32 5.76 -19.51
CA VAL A 237 -16.08 7.20 -19.44
C VAL A 237 -15.23 7.48 -18.21
N PHE A 238 -14.03 8.03 -18.41
CA PHE A 238 -13.02 8.13 -17.36
C PHE A 238 -12.97 9.50 -16.69
N GLN A 239 -12.59 9.52 -15.42
CA GLN A 239 -12.13 10.70 -14.70
C GLN A 239 -10.74 10.40 -14.12
N LEU A 240 -9.74 11.19 -14.47
CA LEU A 240 -8.42 11.09 -13.86
C LEU A 240 -8.42 11.74 -12.49
N THR A 241 -7.85 11.07 -11.49
CA THR A 241 -7.77 11.54 -10.10
C THR A 241 -6.33 11.42 -9.54
N PRO A 242 -5.29 11.93 -10.23
CA PRO A 242 -3.90 11.74 -9.80
C PRO A 242 -3.60 12.45 -8.48
N GLY A 243 -2.82 11.78 -7.61
CA GLY A 243 -2.36 12.33 -6.33
C GLY A 243 -3.36 12.19 -5.17
N THR A 244 -4.37 11.35 -5.35
CA THR A 244 -5.38 10.98 -4.34
C THR A 244 -4.92 9.76 -3.55
N GLU A 245 -5.51 8.58 -3.75
CA GLU A 245 -5.03 7.34 -3.16
C GLU A 245 -3.69 6.96 -3.81
N ALA A 246 -3.60 7.02 -5.14
CA ALA A 246 -2.35 6.79 -5.85
C ALA A 246 -1.88 8.02 -6.68
N PRO A 247 -0.58 8.07 -7.03
CA PRO A 247 -0.08 9.09 -7.96
C PRO A 247 -0.74 9.05 -9.34
N ALA A 248 -1.04 7.84 -9.84
CA ALA A 248 -1.79 7.61 -11.07
C ALA A 248 -3.03 6.77 -10.75
N GLU A 249 -4.21 7.38 -10.86
CA GLU A 249 -5.50 6.78 -10.51
C GLU A 249 -6.62 7.36 -11.37
N MET A 250 -7.67 6.57 -11.58
CA MET A 250 -8.86 7.00 -12.33
C MET A 250 -10.15 6.33 -11.86
N ASN A 251 -11.22 7.12 -11.79
CA ASN A 251 -12.59 6.61 -11.73
C ASN A 251 -13.10 6.31 -13.14
N PHE A 252 -14.13 5.49 -13.26
CA PHE A 252 -14.84 5.32 -14.53
C PHE A 252 -16.33 5.04 -14.36
N LEU A 253 -17.11 5.53 -15.31
CA LEU A 253 -18.53 5.21 -15.47
C LEU A 253 -18.71 4.18 -16.58
N LEU A 254 -19.60 3.22 -16.34
CA LEU A 254 -20.21 2.32 -17.31
C LEU A 254 -21.62 2.84 -17.61
N PRO A 255 -21.82 3.66 -18.66
CA PRO A 255 -23.06 4.42 -18.82
C PRO A 255 -24.27 3.53 -19.11
N GLU A 256 -24.08 2.46 -19.90
CA GLU A 256 -25.14 1.54 -20.26
C GLU A 256 -25.62 0.71 -19.05
N GLN A 257 -24.72 0.40 -18.12
CA GLN A 257 -25.00 -0.29 -16.86
C GLN A 257 -25.37 0.67 -15.72
N ARG A 258 -25.24 1.98 -15.93
CA ARG A 258 -25.42 3.05 -14.93
C ARG A 258 -24.63 2.75 -13.64
N ALA A 259 -23.40 2.27 -13.81
CA ALA A 259 -22.53 1.83 -12.72
C ALA A 259 -21.25 2.66 -12.68
N LEU A 260 -20.96 3.27 -11.54
CA LEU A 260 -19.79 4.10 -11.31
C LEU A 260 -18.75 3.33 -10.50
N CYS A 261 -17.57 3.12 -11.05
CA CYS A 261 -16.40 2.70 -10.29
C CYS A 261 -15.68 3.93 -9.74
N VAL A 262 -15.54 4.00 -8.42
CA VAL A 262 -14.81 5.07 -7.71
C VAL A 262 -13.41 4.63 -7.26
N ALA A 263 -12.82 3.65 -7.97
CA ALA A 263 -11.48 3.11 -7.75
C ALA A 263 -11.22 2.86 -6.25
N GLU A 264 -10.19 3.50 -5.70
CA GLU A 264 -9.91 3.51 -4.26
C GLU A 264 -10.07 4.91 -3.64
N ASN A 265 -10.50 5.89 -4.44
CA ASN A 265 -10.85 7.25 -4.01
C ASN A 265 -11.93 7.29 -2.92
N ALA A 266 -12.90 6.36 -2.97
CA ALA A 266 -13.93 6.23 -1.96
C ALA A 266 -14.20 4.76 -1.64
N SER A 267 -14.08 4.42 -0.35
CA SER A 267 -14.25 3.08 0.20
C SER A 267 -15.07 3.15 1.48
N HIS A 268 -15.43 2.00 2.07
CA HIS A 268 -16.13 1.94 3.36
C HIS A 268 -15.18 2.11 4.56
N THR A 269 -14.27 3.09 4.48
CA THR A 269 -13.33 3.50 5.52
C THR A 269 -12.76 4.89 5.19
N LEU A 270 -12.31 5.63 6.21
CA LEU A 270 -11.31 6.68 6.02
C LEU A 270 -10.02 6.02 5.51
N HIS A 271 -9.50 6.48 4.38
CA HIS A 271 -8.27 5.95 3.79
C HIS A 271 -7.02 6.68 4.32
N ASN A 272 -5.85 6.14 3.99
CA ASN A 272 -4.55 6.72 4.33
C ASN A 272 -4.26 7.96 3.47
N VAL A 273 -4.08 9.11 4.13
CA VAL A 273 -3.33 10.25 3.57
C VAL A 273 -1.83 9.97 3.63
N LEU A 274 -1.40 9.15 4.61
CA LEU A 274 -0.07 8.57 4.67
C LEU A 274 -0.15 7.17 5.27
N THR A 275 0.25 6.17 4.50
CA THR A 275 0.30 4.79 4.96
C THR A 275 1.43 4.55 5.97
N LEU A 276 1.19 3.70 6.98
CA LEU A 276 2.17 3.38 8.02
C LEU A 276 3.41 2.64 7.49
N ARG A 277 3.29 1.91 6.36
CA ARG A 277 4.43 1.26 5.70
C ARG A 277 5.46 2.28 5.18
N GLY A 278 5.06 3.54 5.03
CA GLY A 278 5.87 4.64 4.50
C GLY A 278 5.59 4.88 3.03
N ALA A 279 5.37 6.14 2.66
CA ALA A 279 5.18 6.64 1.30
C ALA A 279 5.33 8.18 1.32
N PRO A 280 5.37 8.86 0.16
CA PRO A 280 5.08 10.28 0.09
C PRO A 280 3.68 10.60 0.66
N VAL A 281 3.51 11.79 1.25
CA VAL A 281 2.21 12.22 1.78
C VAL A 281 1.27 12.59 0.63
N ARG A 282 0.10 11.95 0.61
CA ARG A 282 -0.98 12.22 -0.36
C ARG A 282 -1.67 13.55 -0.08
N ASP A 283 -2.38 14.08 -1.07
CA ASP A 283 -3.02 15.39 -0.96
C ASP A 283 -4.52 15.27 -0.66
N ALA A 284 -4.89 15.36 0.62
CA ALA A 284 -6.28 15.32 1.06
C ALA A 284 -7.14 16.45 0.45
N HIS A 285 -6.56 17.60 0.12
CA HIS A 285 -7.30 18.71 -0.49
C HIS A 285 -7.66 18.40 -1.95
N VAL A 286 -6.70 17.86 -2.71
CA VAL A 286 -6.93 17.41 -4.08
C VAL A 286 -7.90 16.22 -4.11
N TRP A 287 -7.78 15.31 -3.15
CA TRP A 287 -8.69 14.17 -3.00
C TRP A 287 -10.14 14.60 -2.80
N ALA A 288 -10.39 15.53 -1.87
CA ALA A 288 -11.73 16.10 -1.69
C ALA A 288 -12.26 16.73 -3.00
N ARG A 289 -11.43 17.48 -3.73
CA ARG A 289 -11.83 18.09 -5.00
C ARG A 289 -12.25 17.05 -6.04
N TYR A 290 -11.52 15.96 -6.18
CA TYR A 290 -11.87 14.91 -7.16
C TYR A 290 -13.15 14.15 -6.78
N LEU A 291 -13.43 13.96 -5.48
CA LEU A 291 -14.69 13.39 -5.03
C LEU A 291 -15.88 14.32 -5.34
N ASP A 292 -15.71 15.63 -5.18
CA ASP A 292 -16.70 16.63 -5.61
C ASP A 292 -16.91 16.60 -7.13
N GLU A 293 -15.83 16.60 -7.90
CA GLU A 293 -15.87 16.50 -9.36
C GLU A 293 -16.54 15.20 -9.82
N THR A 294 -16.32 14.08 -9.12
CA THR A 294 -16.97 12.78 -9.42
C THR A 294 -18.50 12.91 -9.39
N ILE A 295 -19.04 13.62 -8.39
CA ILE A 295 -20.48 13.83 -8.24
C ILE A 295 -21.03 14.66 -9.40
N ASP A 296 -20.29 15.68 -9.83
CA ASP A 296 -20.70 16.61 -10.89
C ASP A 296 -20.54 16.02 -12.29
N VAL A 297 -19.35 15.51 -12.63
CA VAL A 297 -18.98 15.10 -14.00
C VAL A 297 -19.83 13.94 -14.52
N PHE A 298 -20.20 13.01 -13.64
CA PHE A 298 -21.05 11.88 -14.01
C PHE A 298 -22.55 12.20 -13.82
N GLY A 299 -22.91 13.35 -13.24
CA GLY A 299 -24.29 13.83 -13.16
C GLY A 299 -25.25 12.75 -12.66
N ASP A 300 -26.40 12.58 -13.32
CA ASP A 300 -27.48 11.62 -13.01
C ASP A 300 -27.38 10.26 -13.73
N THR A 301 -26.20 9.94 -14.24
CA THR A 301 -26.00 8.79 -15.14
C THR A 301 -25.68 7.46 -14.45
N TYR A 302 -25.65 7.43 -13.12
CA TYR A 302 -25.41 6.21 -12.33
C TYR A 302 -26.48 5.97 -11.25
N ASP A 303 -26.76 4.69 -10.98
CA ASP A 303 -27.65 4.22 -9.91
C ASP A 303 -26.90 3.42 -8.83
N VAL A 304 -25.70 2.94 -9.13
CA VAL A 304 -24.83 2.18 -8.22
C VAL A 304 -23.40 2.70 -8.31
N ALA A 305 -22.72 2.76 -7.17
CA ALA A 305 -21.29 2.95 -7.10
C ALA A 305 -20.62 1.72 -6.48
N PHE A 306 -19.50 1.29 -7.06
CA PHE A 306 -18.64 0.23 -6.56
C PHE A 306 -17.18 0.69 -6.58
N ALA A 307 -16.31 -0.06 -5.90
CA ALA A 307 -14.91 0.31 -5.72
C ALA A 307 -14.02 -0.93 -5.82
N SER A 308 -12.71 -0.71 -5.89
CA SER A 308 -11.69 -1.77 -5.93
C SER A 308 -11.54 -2.50 -4.59
N HIS A 309 -12.19 -2.01 -3.52
CA HIS A 309 -12.33 -2.69 -2.23
C HIS A 309 -13.77 -2.59 -1.71
N HIS A 310 -14.10 -3.40 -0.69
CA HIS A 310 -15.40 -3.41 -0.01
C HIS A 310 -16.61 -3.72 -0.92
N TRP A 311 -17.82 -3.28 -0.55
CA TRP A 311 -19.08 -3.57 -1.23
C TRP A 311 -19.68 -2.34 -1.95
N PRO A 312 -20.56 -2.53 -2.94
CA PRO A 312 -21.22 -1.42 -3.63
C PRO A 312 -22.27 -0.68 -2.78
N ILE A 313 -22.71 0.48 -3.28
CA ILE A 313 -23.82 1.29 -2.75
C ILE A 313 -24.84 1.49 -3.87
N TRP A 314 -26.10 1.18 -3.59
CA TRP A 314 -27.20 1.32 -4.55
C TRP A 314 -28.12 2.48 -4.21
N GLY A 315 -28.69 3.06 -5.26
CA GLY A 315 -29.58 4.21 -5.20
C GLY A 315 -28.79 5.51 -5.28
N ARG A 316 -29.08 6.32 -6.30
CA ARG A 316 -28.38 7.57 -6.58
C ARG A 316 -28.23 8.48 -5.36
N ALA A 317 -29.29 8.67 -4.57
CA ALA A 317 -29.24 9.52 -3.38
C ALA A 317 -28.25 8.99 -2.33
N ASN A 318 -28.13 7.67 -2.17
CA ASN A 318 -27.18 7.03 -1.27
C ASN A 318 -25.75 7.20 -1.77
N VAL A 319 -25.52 7.03 -3.08
CA VAL A 319 -24.20 7.23 -3.69
C VAL A 319 -23.74 8.68 -3.54
N VAL A 320 -24.59 9.65 -3.85
CA VAL A 320 -24.26 11.08 -3.71
C VAL A 320 -23.99 11.44 -2.24
N ARG A 321 -24.76 10.88 -1.30
CA ARG A 321 -24.50 11.07 0.14
C ARG A 321 -23.14 10.50 0.54
N PHE A 322 -22.84 9.25 0.16
CA PHE A 322 -21.56 8.60 0.44
C PHE A 322 -20.37 9.39 -0.11
N LEU A 323 -20.41 9.79 -1.39
CA LEU A 323 -19.34 10.57 -2.00
C LEU A 323 -19.22 11.96 -1.39
N GLY A 324 -20.34 12.59 -1.04
CA GLY A 324 -20.37 13.89 -0.35
C GLY A 324 -19.77 13.80 1.06
N GLU A 325 -20.09 12.77 1.83
CA GLU A 325 -19.55 12.52 3.17
C GLU A 325 -18.04 12.19 3.09
N GLN A 326 -17.58 11.41 2.11
CA GLN A 326 -16.15 11.19 1.83
C GLN A 326 -15.41 12.48 1.43
N ARG A 327 -15.99 13.28 0.52
CA ARG A 327 -15.44 14.60 0.13
C ARG A 327 -15.25 15.49 1.35
N ASP A 328 -16.30 15.61 2.16
CA ASP A 328 -16.31 16.48 3.33
C ASP A 328 -15.32 15.99 4.38
N LEU A 329 -15.14 14.68 4.53
CA LEU A 329 -14.14 14.09 5.43
C LEU A 329 -12.71 14.51 5.06
N TYR A 330 -12.28 14.31 3.81
CA TYR A 330 -10.93 14.72 3.40
C TYR A 330 -10.73 16.24 3.43
N ALA A 331 -11.73 17.02 3.01
CA ALA A 331 -11.70 18.47 3.09
C ALA A 331 -11.57 18.96 4.54
N TYR A 332 -12.34 18.36 5.46
CA TYR A 332 -12.33 18.73 6.87
C TYR A 332 -11.00 18.37 7.55
N LEU A 333 -10.47 17.17 7.29
CA LEU A 333 -9.14 16.78 7.79
C LEU A 333 -8.07 17.75 7.32
N HIS A 334 -8.10 18.15 6.04
CA HIS A 334 -7.18 19.13 5.50
C HIS A 334 -7.37 20.51 6.14
N ASP A 335 -8.55 21.12 5.98
CA ASP A 335 -8.79 22.53 6.31
C ASP A 335 -8.69 22.79 7.82
N GLN A 336 -9.18 21.86 8.66
CA GLN A 336 -9.07 22.03 10.11
C GLN A 336 -7.65 21.83 10.62
N THR A 337 -6.88 20.93 10.00
CA THR A 337 -5.44 20.83 10.30
C THR A 337 -4.74 22.14 9.95
N LEU A 338 -5.01 22.72 8.78
CA LEU A 338 -4.42 24.00 8.37
C LEU A 338 -4.87 25.17 9.26
N ARG A 339 -6.13 25.19 9.69
CA ARG A 339 -6.62 26.22 10.61
C ARG A 339 -5.92 26.11 11.98
N MET A 340 -5.69 24.90 12.47
CA MET A 340 -5.07 24.67 13.78
C MET A 340 -3.55 24.87 13.75
N LEU A 341 -2.86 24.46 12.69
CA LEU A 341 -1.42 24.75 12.54
C LEU A 341 -1.18 26.27 12.43
N ASN A 342 -2.06 27.01 11.77
CA ASN A 342 -1.97 28.47 11.69
C ASN A 342 -2.24 29.17 13.04
N ARG A 343 -2.71 28.42 14.05
CA ARG A 343 -2.82 28.87 15.45
C ARG A 343 -1.60 28.47 16.29
N GLY A 344 -0.60 27.83 15.69
CA GLY A 344 0.65 27.41 16.33
C GLY A 344 0.66 25.99 16.86
N LEU A 345 -0.36 25.18 16.60
CA LEU A 345 -0.36 23.77 17.01
C LEU A 345 0.52 22.93 16.08
N THR A 346 1.23 21.98 16.67
CA THR A 346 2.00 20.95 15.99
C THR A 346 1.10 19.79 15.54
N GLY A 347 1.56 18.96 14.59
CA GLY A 347 0.76 17.84 14.07
C GLY A 347 0.29 16.85 15.16
N THR A 348 1.08 16.65 16.22
CA THR A 348 0.71 15.79 17.35
C THR A 348 -0.38 16.39 18.23
N GLU A 349 -0.33 17.70 18.48
CA GLU A 349 -1.37 18.43 19.22
C GLU A 349 -2.69 18.48 18.44
N ILE A 350 -2.63 18.74 17.13
CA ILE A 350 -3.81 18.73 16.25
C ILE A 350 -4.49 17.36 16.27
N ALA A 351 -3.71 16.27 16.26
CA ALA A 351 -4.24 14.91 16.34
C ALA A 351 -4.98 14.59 17.66
N GLU A 352 -4.72 15.35 18.72
CA GLU A 352 -5.45 15.21 19.98
C GLU A 352 -6.68 16.10 20.07
N GLU A 353 -6.63 17.30 19.48
CA GLU A 353 -7.70 18.31 19.55
C GLU A 353 -8.76 18.22 18.44
N LEU A 354 -8.42 17.69 17.25
CA LEU A 354 -9.34 17.68 16.12
C LEU A 354 -10.52 16.73 16.40
N LEU A 355 -11.73 17.28 16.31
CA LEU A 355 -12.99 16.54 16.40
C LEU A 355 -13.67 16.52 15.03
N LEU A 356 -14.15 15.34 14.62
CA LEU A 356 -14.97 15.23 13.42
C LEU A 356 -16.38 15.79 13.67
N PRO A 357 -17.06 16.32 12.64
CA PRO A 357 -18.47 16.65 12.75
C PRO A 357 -19.31 15.40 13.07
N PRO A 358 -20.37 15.48 13.90
CA PRO A 358 -21.16 14.32 14.31
C PRO A 358 -21.73 13.48 13.16
N ALA A 359 -22.05 14.10 12.02
CA ALA A 359 -22.53 13.38 10.83
C ALA A 359 -21.45 12.44 10.26
N LEU A 360 -20.20 12.91 10.15
CA LEU A 360 -19.07 12.09 9.69
C LEU A 360 -18.64 11.09 10.75
N GLU A 361 -18.66 11.48 12.03
CA GLU A 361 -18.30 10.58 13.13
C GLU A 361 -19.24 9.36 13.21
N ARG A 362 -20.53 9.53 12.88
CA ARG A 362 -21.52 8.45 12.88
C ARG A 362 -21.58 7.67 11.55
N ALA A 363 -20.93 8.12 10.50
CA ALA A 363 -20.94 7.44 9.20
C ALA A 363 -19.92 6.29 9.20
N TRP A 364 -20.38 5.05 8.97
CA TRP A 364 -19.51 3.87 8.99
C TRP A 364 -18.34 3.95 8.00
N HIS A 365 -18.58 4.46 6.80
CA HIS A 365 -17.54 4.64 5.78
C HIS A 365 -16.53 5.76 6.09
N ALA A 366 -16.80 6.62 7.09
CA ALA A 366 -15.86 7.65 7.53
C ALA A 366 -15.03 7.22 8.75
N ARG A 367 -15.25 6.01 9.28
CA ARG A 367 -14.49 5.46 10.41
C ARG A 367 -13.08 5.09 9.98
N GLY A 368 -12.15 5.19 10.94
CA GLY A 368 -10.72 5.01 10.69
C GLY A 368 -10.24 3.56 10.68
N TYR A 369 -10.80 2.70 9.83
CA TYR A 369 -10.42 1.27 9.80
C TYR A 369 -9.06 1.02 9.15
N TYR A 370 -8.75 1.74 8.07
CA TYR A 370 -7.49 1.62 7.34
C TYR A 370 -6.58 2.84 7.57
N GLY A 371 -7.02 4.02 7.15
CA GLY A 371 -6.51 5.30 7.61
C GLY A 371 -7.07 5.66 8.98
N SER A 372 -6.50 6.68 9.63
CA SER A 372 -7.05 7.20 10.88
C SER A 372 -6.94 8.71 10.91
N VAL A 373 -7.92 9.37 11.54
CA VAL A 373 -7.89 10.82 11.73
C VAL A 373 -6.56 11.23 12.34
N SER A 374 -6.05 10.49 13.32
CA SER A 374 -4.84 10.84 14.07
C SER A 374 -3.58 10.86 13.20
N HIS A 375 -3.33 9.82 12.39
CA HIS A 375 -2.13 9.83 11.56
C HIS A 375 -2.32 10.63 10.27
N ASN A 376 -3.55 10.75 9.76
CA ASN A 376 -3.82 11.58 8.59
C ASN A 376 -3.62 13.07 8.86
N VAL A 377 -4.02 13.58 10.03
CA VAL A 377 -3.76 15.01 10.35
C VAL A 377 -2.28 15.29 10.58
N LYS A 378 -1.54 14.33 11.18
CA LYS A 378 -0.08 14.41 11.27
C LYS A 378 0.56 14.42 9.88
N ALA A 379 0.02 13.63 8.95
CA ALA A 379 0.48 13.61 7.57
C ALA A 379 0.19 14.94 6.85
N VAL A 380 -1.03 15.48 6.98
CA VAL A 380 -1.35 16.81 6.44
C VAL A 380 -0.39 17.85 7.01
N TYR A 381 -0.13 17.85 8.32
CA TYR A 381 0.88 18.74 8.91
C TYR A 381 2.27 18.53 8.25
N GLN A 382 2.74 17.28 8.14
CA GLN A 382 4.03 16.95 7.52
C GLN A 382 4.12 17.45 6.07
N ARG A 383 3.04 17.41 5.30
CA ARG A 383 3.00 17.91 3.91
C ARG A 383 3.32 19.41 3.83
N TYR A 384 2.84 20.21 4.78
CA TYR A 384 2.99 21.67 4.75
C TYR A 384 4.19 22.18 5.55
N MET A 385 4.52 21.52 6.67
CA MET A 385 5.54 21.99 7.62
C MET A 385 6.82 21.14 7.61
N GLY A 386 6.80 19.97 6.96
CA GLY A 386 7.89 19.00 7.02
C GLY A 386 7.96 18.29 8.38
N TRP A 387 9.16 17.80 8.73
CA TRP A 387 9.39 17.01 9.95
C TRP A 387 9.58 17.87 11.21
N TYR A 388 10.01 19.12 11.07
CA TYR A 388 10.35 20.00 12.19
C TYR A 388 9.10 20.70 12.73
N ASP A 389 8.91 20.64 14.05
CA ASP A 389 7.71 21.17 14.70
C ASP A 389 7.82 22.65 15.11
N GLY A 390 8.97 23.28 14.89
CA GLY A 390 9.23 24.67 15.26
C GLY A 390 9.94 24.86 16.60
N ASN A 391 10.04 23.81 17.44
CA ASN A 391 10.72 23.87 18.74
C ASN A 391 12.21 23.46 18.63
N PRO A 392 13.17 24.36 18.94
CA PRO A 392 14.59 24.04 18.81
C PRO A 392 15.07 22.86 19.65
N ALA A 393 14.34 22.48 20.71
CA ALA A 393 14.64 21.27 21.49
C ALA A 393 14.59 20.00 20.64
N HIS A 394 13.74 19.97 19.60
CA HIS A 394 13.54 18.82 18.73
C HIS A 394 14.36 18.90 17.42
N LEU A 395 15.13 19.99 17.22
CA LEU A 395 15.89 20.20 15.98
C LEU A 395 17.08 19.23 15.85
N TRP A 396 17.72 18.89 16.96
CA TRP A 396 18.89 18.02 16.99
C TRP A 396 18.86 17.09 18.21
N GLU A 397 17.81 16.28 18.29
CA GLU A 397 17.65 15.32 19.38
C GLU A 397 18.72 14.22 19.34
N HIS A 398 19.00 13.66 20.52
CA HIS A 398 19.78 12.43 20.59
C HIS A 398 19.03 11.29 19.90
N PRO A 399 19.75 10.39 19.19
CA PRO A 399 19.16 9.15 18.69
C PRO A 399 18.54 8.31 19.82
N PRO A 400 17.56 7.42 19.52
CA PRO A 400 16.76 6.72 20.53
C PRO A 400 17.55 5.99 21.63
N VAL A 401 18.68 5.35 21.29
CA VAL A 401 19.55 4.66 22.25
C VAL A 401 20.18 5.63 23.26
N GLU A 402 20.74 6.74 22.77
CA GLU A 402 21.39 7.75 23.61
C GLU A 402 20.39 8.51 24.47
N LEU A 403 19.21 8.79 23.92
CA LEU A 403 18.12 9.43 24.64
C LEU A 403 17.55 8.49 25.72
N GLY A 404 17.36 7.21 25.39
CA GLY A 404 16.87 6.19 26.32
C GLY A 404 17.76 6.03 27.54
N ARG A 405 19.08 5.97 27.37
CA ARG A 405 20.05 5.89 28.47
C ARG A 405 19.87 7.02 29.51
N ARG A 406 19.69 8.25 29.03
CA ARG A 406 19.53 9.44 29.89
C ARG A 406 18.17 9.48 30.58
N TYR A 407 17.10 9.11 29.90
CA TYR A 407 15.78 9.02 30.54
C TYR A 407 15.74 7.94 31.63
N VAL A 408 16.37 6.79 31.40
CA VAL A 408 16.47 5.73 32.41
C VAL A 408 17.30 6.18 33.61
N GLU A 409 18.40 6.90 33.40
CA GLU A 409 19.18 7.51 34.49
C GLU A 409 18.31 8.48 35.32
N LEU A 410 17.61 9.42 34.67
CA LEU A 410 16.72 10.39 35.32
C LEU A 410 15.57 9.71 36.08
N ALA A 411 15.07 8.59 35.55
CA ALA A 411 14.01 7.82 36.18
C ALA A 411 14.48 7.03 37.41
N GLY A 412 15.77 6.99 37.73
CA GLY A 412 16.34 6.28 38.88
C GLY A 412 16.95 4.91 38.53
N GLY A 413 17.31 4.69 37.27
CA GLY A 413 17.85 3.43 36.76
C GLY A 413 16.78 2.47 36.25
N GLN A 414 17.21 1.33 35.72
CA GLN A 414 16.35 0.37 35.03
C GLN A 414 15.19 -0.15 35.90
N THR A 415 15.50 -0.56 37.14
CA THR A 415 14.50 -1.11 38.07
C THR A 415 13.40 -0.10 38.39
N GLU A 416 13.78 1.13 38.72
CA GLU A 416 12.83 2.18 39.08
C GLU A 416 11.99 2.61 37.86
N THR A 417 12.60 2.67 36.68
CA THR A 417 11.89 2.93 35.41
C THR A 417 10.79 1.90 35.18
N LEU A 418 11.08 0.61 35.40
CA LEU A 418 10.10 -0.46 35.23
C LEU A 418 8.97 -0.39 36.28
N VAL A 419 9.28 -0.06 37.53
CA VAL A 419 8.28 0.14 38.60
C VAL A 419 7.33 1.28 38.23
N LYS A 420 7.88 2.43 37.81
CA LYS A 420 7.09 3.58 37.37
C LYS A 420 6.24 3.27 36.15
N ALA A 421 6.80 2.58 35.16
CA ALA A 421 6.04 2.16 33.98
C ALA A 421 4.83 1.30 34.37
N ARG A 422 4.99 0.33 35.28
CA ARG A 422 3.88 -0.49 35.79
C ARG A 422 2.80 0.34 36.48
N ALA A 423 3.19 1.35 37.27
CA ALA A 423 2.24 2.25 37.89
C ALA A 423 1.38 3.00 36.86
N TYR A 424 1.95 3.44 35.73
CA TYR A 424 1.17 4.04 34.63
C TYR A 424 0.25 3.03 33.93
N ILE A 425 0.69 1.77 33.79
CA ILE A 425 -0.15 0.69 33.25
C ILE A 425 -1.37 0.43 34.14
N ASP A 426 -1.17 0.40 35.46
CA ASP A 426 -2.22 0.20 36.46
C ASP A 426 -3.20 1.37 36.50
N ALA A 427 -2.71 2.60 36.27
CA ALA A 427 -3.52 3.80 36.14
C ALA A 427 -4.23 3.94 34.77
N GLY A 428 -3.93 3.07 33.80
CA GLY A 428 -4.51 3.08 32.46
C GLY A 428 -3.85 4.04 31.46
N ASP A 429 -2.75 4.70 31.82
CA ASP A 429 -1.97 5.56 30.91
C ASP A 429 -0.97 4.73 30.09
N LEU A 430 -1.53 3.94 29.17
CA LEU A 430 -0.78 2.98 28.36
C LEU A 430 0.16 3.67 27.36
N ARG A 431 -0.23 4.85 26.87
CA ARG A 431 0.58 5.59 25.90
C ARG A 431 1.86 6.08 26.54
N PHE A 432 1.80 6.63 27.76
CA PHE A 432 3.00 7.05 28.46
C PHE A 432 3.83 5.87 29.00
N ALA A 433 3.17 4.80 29.47
CA ALA A 433 3.86 3.57 29.83
C ALA A 433 4.71 3.03 28.66
N ALA A 434 4.16 3.02 27.43
CA ALA A 434 4.89 2.63 26.24
C ALA A 434 6.13 3.53 25.99
N THR A 435 6.01 4.85 26.16
CA THR A 435 7.16 5.78 26.05
C THR A 435 8.28 5.44 27.03
N LEU A 436 7.98 5.26 28.31
CA LEU A 436 8.99 4.94 29.33
C LEU A 436 9.65 3.59 29.08
N LEU A 437 8.85 2.57 28.75
CA LEU A 437 9.34 1.23 28.47
C LEU A 437 10.17 1.18 27.18
N ASN A 438 9.81 1.97 26.17
CA ASN A 438 10.60 2.06 24.94
C ASN A 438 11.99 2.64 25.22
N HIS A 439 12.09 3.72 26.02
CA HIS A 439 13.40 4.23 26.45
C HIS A 439 14.22 3.17 27.21
N LEU A 440 13.57 2.39 28.08
CA LEU A 440 14.23 1.31 28.79
C LEU A 440 14.75 0.22 27.84
N VAL A 441 13.92 -0.28 26.91
CA VAL A 441 14.31 -1.30 25.92
C VAL A 441 15.43 -0.80 25.00
N PHE A 442 15.37 0.45 24.52
CA PHE A 442 16.42 1.01 23.67
C PHE A 442 17.72 1.30 24.41
N SER A 443 17.66 1.52 25.73
CA SER A 443 18.86 1.66 26.57
C SER A 443 19.54 0.32 26.86
N ASP A 444 18.75 -0.76 26.97
CA ASP A 444 19.19 -2.12 27.28
C ASP A 444 18.28 -3.16 26.59
N PRO A 445 18.60 -3.59 25.35
CA PRO A 445 17.80 -4.56 24.61
C PRO A 445 17.83 -5.98 25.20
N SER A 446 18.73 -6.25 26.16
CA SER A 446 18.80 -7.53 26.86
C SER A 446 17.78 -7.64 28.01
N ASN A 447 17.14 -6.53 28.39
CA ASN A 447 16.16 -6.50 29.47
C ASN A 447 14.82 -7.13 29.06
N ASN A 448 14.71 -8.45 29.21
CA ASN A 448 13.50 -9.21 28.87
C ASN A 448 12.27 -8.76 29.66
N ALA A 449 12.43 -8.37 30.94
CA ALA A 449 11.30 -7.88 31.74
C ALA A 449 10.70 -6.59 31.18
N ALA A 450 11.54 -5.68 30.68
CA ALA A 450 11.09 -4.46 30.01
C ALA A 450 10.40 -4.78 28.68
N LYS A 451 10.98 -5.67 27.86
CA LYS A 451 10.39 -6.11 26.58
C LYS A 451 9.03 -6.79 26.78
N ASP A 452 8.91 -7.70 27.74
CA ASP A 452 7.66 -8.39 28.04
C ASP A 452 6.58 -7.43 28.55
N THR A 453 6.98 -6.47 29.39
CA THR A 453 6.06 -5.44 29.90
C THR A 453 5.59 -4.52 28.76
N LEU A 454 6.50 -4.09 27.87
CA LEU A 454 6.16 -3.27 26.71
C LEU A 454 5.25 -4.02 25.73
N ALA A 455 5.54 -5.31 25.48
CA ALA A 455 4.70 -6.15 24.65
C ALA A 455 3.27 -6.24 25.20
N GLY A 456 3.10 -6.37 26.52
CA GLY A 456 1.78 -6.34 27.16
C GLY A 456 1.05 -5.00 27.01
N VAL A 457 1.79 -3.87 27.01
CA VAL A 457 1.21 -2.54 26.74
C VAL A 457 0.74 -2.44 25.29
N TYR A 458 1.57 -2.88 24.33
CA TYR A 458 1.18 -2.91 22.92
C TYR A 458 -0.01 -3.83 22.66
N GLU A 459 -0.12 -4.99 23.33
CA GLU A 459 -1.32 -5.83 23.24
C GLU A 459 -2.58 -5.08 23.67
N ARG A 460 -2.55 -4.40 24.81
CA ARG A 460 -3.71 -3.62 25.30
C ARG A 460 -4.06 -2.48 24.34
N LEU A 461 -3.07 -1.77 23.79
CA LEU A 461 -3.29 -0.73 22.79
C LEU A 461 -3.85 -1.29 21.48
N GLY A 462 -3.33 -2.43 21.01
CA GLY A 462 -3.79 -3.10 19.80
C GLY A 462 -5.21 -3.68 19.94
N TYR A 463 -5.56 -4.19 21.12
CA TYR A 463 -6.93 -4.68 21.40
C TYR A 463 -7.96 -3.55 21.40
N GLY A 464 -7.59 -2.37 21.89
CA GLY A 464 -8.45 -1.18 21.89
C GLY A 464 -8.46 -0.38 20.58
N ALA A 465 -7.67 -0.76 19.57
CA ALA A 465 -7.58 0.00 18.32
C ALA A 465 -8.77 -0.29 17.40
N GLU A 466 -9.48 0.76 16.98
CA GLU A 466 -10.47 0.71 15.89
C GLU A 466 -9.80 0.57 14.51
N ASN A 467 -8.56 1.04 14.37
CA ASN A 467 -7.81 0.95 13.13
C ASN A 467 -7.10 -0.40 13.01
N GLY A 468 -7.37 -1.15 11.94
CA GLY A 468 -6.81 -2.47 11.67
C GLY A 468 -5.29 -2.45 11.54
N THR A 469 -4.74 -1.46 10.83
CA THR A 469 -3.28 -1.36 10.65
C THR A 469 -2.54 -0.97 11.93
N TRP A 470 -3.17 -0.19 12.82
CA TRP A 470 -2.63 0.14 14.14
C TRP A 470 -2.64 -1.08 15.05
N ARG A 471 -3.75 -1.82 15.08
CA ARG A 471 -3.85 -3.09 15.79
C ARG A 471 -2.70 -4.01 15.37
N ASN A 472 -2.54 -4.22 14.07
CA ASN A 472 -1.52 -5.11 13.53
C ASN A 472 -0.11 -4.63 13.86
N ALA A 473 0.17 -3.33 13.78
CA ALA A 473 1.47 -2.78 14.13
C ALA A 473 1.80 -2.99 15.61
N TYR A 474 0.86 -2.72 16.52
CA TYR A 474 1.04 -2.95 17.95
C TYR A 474 1.24 -4.43 18.29
N LEU A 475 0.41 -5.32 17.75
CA LEU A 475 0.51 -6.75 18.04
C LEU A 475 1.78 -7.36 17.43
N THR A 476 2.22 -6.89 16.26
CA THR A 476 3.49 -7.32 15.65
C THR A 476 4.68 -6.82 16.48
N ALA A 477 4.63 -5.59 16.99
CA ALA A 477 5.61 -5.07 17.93
C ALA A 477 5.72 -5.94 19.19
N ALA A 478 4.58 -6.35 19.76
CA ALA A 478 4.54 -7.24 20.92
C ALA A 478 5.13 -8.63 20.60
N LEU A 479 4.84 -9.18 19.42
CA LEU A 479 5.43 -10.43 18.94
C LEU A 479 6.95 -10.32 18.84
N GLU A 480 7.47 -9.29 18.18
CA GLU A 480 8.91 -9.14 17.97
C GLU A 480 9.69 -8.85 19.26
N LEU A 481 9.11 -8.13 20.22
CA LEU A 481 9.74 -7.93 21.53
C LEU A 481 9.96 -9.27 22.28
N ARG A 482 9.09 -10.26 22.06
CA ARG A 482 9.13 -11.57 22.72
C ARG A 482 9.88 -12.63 21.93
N ALA A 483 9.74 -12.63 20.61
CA ALA A 483 10.22 -13.70 19.73
C ALA A 483 11.36 -13.26 18.78
N GLY A 484 11.66 -11.96 18.70
CA GLY A 484 12.63 -11.41 17.75
C GLY A 484 12.07 -11.20 16.34
N THR A 485 12.93 -10.63 15.49
CA THR A 485 12.67 -10.45 14.06
C THR A 485 12.67 -11.79 13.33
N ALA A 486 12.03 -11.84 12.17
CA ALA A 486 12.08 -12.98 11.26
C ALA A 486 12.05 -12.47 9.83
N ASP A 487 12.44 -13.34 8.90
CA ASP A 487 12.36 -13.06 7.48
C ASP A 487 10.92 -12.82 7.03
N ILE A 488 10.77 -11.99 6.00
CA ILE A 488 9.47 -11.65 5.41
C ILE A 488 9.26 -12.57 4.20
N PRO A 489 8.22 -13.43 4.22
CA PRO A 489 8.01 -14.45 3.20
C PRO A 489 7.31 -13.89 1.95
N VAL A 490 7.72 -12.73 1.46
CA VAL A 490 7.20 -12.12 0.23
C VAL A 490 8.34 -11.90 -0.74
N ASP A 491 8.26 -12.53 -1.91
CA ASP A 491 9.20 -12.29 -3.00
C ASP A 491 8.72 -11.12 -3.86
N THR A 492 9.40 -9.98 -3.74
CA THR A 492 9.15 -8.80 -4.58
C THR A 492 10.02 -8.77 -5.84
N THR A 493 10.83 -9.80 -6.09
CA THR A 493 11.75 -9.89 -7.24
C THR A 493 11.07 -10.52 -8.46
N SER A 494 9.95 -9.94 -8.89
CA SER A 494 9.28 -10.37 -10.12
C SER A 494 10.12 -10.01 -11.36
N PRO A 495 10.43 -10.97 -12.26
CA PRO A 495 11.09 -10.69 -13.53
C PRO A 495 10.29 -9.70 -14.38
N GLU A 496 8.96 -9.80 -14.38
CA GLU A 496 8.06 -8.88 -15.07
C GLU A 496 8.19 -7.45 -14.52
N LEU A 497 8.16 -7.25 -13.20
CA LEU A 497 8.39 -5.93 -12.59
C LEU A 497 9.78 -5.38 -12.91
N THR A 498 10.81 -6.23 -12.84
CA THR A 498 12.18 -5.84 -13.18
C THR A 498 12.30 -5.43 -14.64
N SER A 499 11.65 -6.17 -15.54
CA SER A 499 11.60 -5.86 -16.97
C SER A 499 10.70 -4.67 -17.32
N ALA A 500 9.90 -4.16 -16.39
CA ALA A 500 9.14 -2.93 -16.57
C ALA A 500 9.96 -1.66 -16.21
N LEU A 501 11.06 -1.80 -15.44
CA LEU A 501 11.90 -0.67 -15.03
C LEU A 501 12.67 -0.04 -16.20
N THR A 502 12.58 1.28 -16.38
CA THR A 502 13.46 1.98 -17.32
C THR A 502 14.93 1.81 -16.94
N VAL A 503 15.85 1.93 -17.89
CA VAL A 503 17.31 1.90 -17.61
C VAL A 503 17.70 2.94 -16.56
N SER A 504 17.08 4.12 -16.59
CA SER A 504 17.29 5.15 -15.57
C SER A 504 16.87 4.70 -14.17
N MET A 505 15.70 4.06 -14.01
CA MET A 505 15.26 3.51 -12.71
C MET A 505 16.16 2.39 -12.20
N LEU A 506 16.66 1.53 -13.09
CA LEU A 506 17.64 0.50 -12.72
C LEU A 506 18.94 1.13 -12.18
N LEU A 507 19.42 2.19 -12.84
CA LEU A 507 20.61 2.93 -12.40
C LEU A 507 20.37 3.71 -11.11
N ASP A 508 19.16 4.26 -10.90
CA ASP A 508 18.76 4.88 -9.64
C ASP A 508 18.73 3.88 -8.49
N SER A 509 18.19 2.67 -8.73
CA SER A 509 18.22 1.57 -7.76
C SER A 509 19.65 1.19 -7.37
N LEU A 510 20.55 1.10 -8.35
CA LEU A 510 21.96 0.84 -8.12
C LEU A 510 22.62 1.98 -7.31
N ALA A 511 22.27 3.23 -7.61
CA ALA A 511 22.85 4.41 -6.97
C ALA A 511 22.56 4.46 -5.46
N VAL A 512 21.32 4.15 -5.05
CA VAL A 512 20.91 4.12 -3.63
C VAL A 512 21.69 3.06 -2.83
N ARG A 513 22.16 2.01 -3.49
CA ARG A 513 22.85 0.88 -2.86
C ARG A 513 24.37 1.08 -2.74
N ILE A 514 24.92 2.15 -3.31
CA ILE A 514 26.35 2.45 -3.20
C ILE A 514 26.71 2.83 -1.77
N GLU A 515 27.66 2.11 -1.18
CA GLU A 515 28.25 2.42 0.11
C GLU A 515 29.22 3.60 -0.04
N GLY A 516 28.67 4.81 -0.02
CA GLY A 516 29.39 6.06 -0.28
C GLY A 516 30.74 6.20 0.45
N PRO A 517 30.85 5.93 1.77
CA PRO A 517 32.12 6.01 2.49
C PRO A 517 33.23 5.09 1.97
N ARG A 518 32.90 3.93 1.36
CA ARG A 518 33.90 3.08 0.70
C ARG A 518 34.26 3.57 -0.70
N ALA A 519 33.31 4.22 -1.39
CA ALA A 519 33.46 4.70 -2.76
C ALA A 519 33.93 6.15 -2.88
N TRP A 520 34.09 6.90 -1.79
CA TRP A 520 34.36 8.35 -1.84
C TRP A 520 35.69 8.78 -2.50
N ASN A 521 36.66 7.86 -2.58
CA ASN A 521 37.94 8.07 -3.27
C ASN A 521 37.97 7.42 -4.66
N GLU A 522 36.86 6.78 -5.07
CA GLU A 522 36.76 6.13 -6.36
C GLU A 522 36.25 7.10 -7.43
N HIS A 523 36.91 7.09 -8.59
CA HIS A 523 36.52 7.86 -9.76
C HIS A 523 36.44 6.92 -10.96
N LEU A 524 35.22 6.68 -11.46
CA LEU A 524 35.01 5.93 -12.69
C LEU A 524 33.87 6.50 -13.53
N THR A 525 33.99 6.34 -14.84
CA THR A 525 32.99 6.69 -15.84
C THR A 525 32.69 5.48 -16.71
N LEU A 526 31.43 5.08 -16.76
CA LEU A 526 30.91 3.97 -17.57
C LEU A 526 29.89 4.49 -18.56
N ASP A 527 30.03 4.16 -19.85
CA ASP A 527 28.99 4.39 -20.84
C ASP A 527 28.29 3.07 -21.19
N LEU A 528 26.96 3.06 -21.11
CA LEU A 528 26.10 1.96 -21.53
C LEU A 528 25.40 2.37 -22.83
N VAL A 529 25.74 1.75 -23.95
CA VAL A 529 25.12 1.97 -25.26
C VAL A 529 24.04 0.90 -25.44
N VAL A 530 22.80 1.28 -25.15
CA VAL A 530 21.61 0.40 -25.18
C VAL A 530 21.00 0.47 -26.58
N ILE A 531 21.38 -0.50 -27.43
CA ILE A 531 21.16 -0.42 -28.89
C ILE A 531 19.69 -0.57 -29.28
N ASP A 532 18.92 -1.38 -28.58
CA ASP A 532 17.50 -1.61 -28.79
C ASP A 532 16.63 -0.42 -28.33
N GLU A 533 17.10 0.35 -27.36
CA GLU A 533 16.46 1.61 -26.94
C GLU A 533 16.96 2.85 -27.72
N GLN A 534 18.00 2.71 -28.54
CA GLN A 534 18.67 3.84 -29.22
C GLN A 534 19.11 4.95 -28.24
N ARG A 535 19.59 4.53 -27.06
CA ARG A 535 20.06 5.40 -25.98
C ARG A 535 21.50 5.07 -25.58
N ARG A 536 22.23 6.08 -25.13
CA ARG A 536 23.45 5.94 -24.35
C ARG A 536 23.18 6.45 -22.93
N HIS A 537 23.62 5.73 -21.92
CA HIS A 537 23.60 6.17 -20.53
C HIS A 537 25.03 6.34 -20.06
N ARG A 538 25.40 7.55 -19.64
CA ARG A 538 26.67 7.74 -18.92
C ARG A 538 26.40 7.62 -17.43
N VAL A 539 27.18 6.78 -16.77
CA VAL A 539 27.20 6.55 -15.33
C VAL A 539 28.54 7.06 -14.79
N ASN A 540 28.51 7.87 -13.73
CA ASN A 540 29.72 8.35 -13.05
C ASN A 540 29.63 8.00 -11.57
N LEU A 541 30.66 7.35 -11.04
CA LEU A 541 30.87 7.22 -9.60
C LEU A 541 32.00 8.16 -9.21
N HIS A 542 31.69 9.16 -8.40
CA HIS A 542 32.65 10.17 -7.94
C HIS A 542 32.19 10.72 -6.59
N ASN A 543 33.13 10.97 -5.67
CA ASN A 543 32.83 11.38 -4.29
C ASN A 543 31.81 10.44 -3.58
N GLY A 544 31.80 9.15 -3.95
CA GLY A 544 30.90 8.17 -3.35
C GLY A 544 29.45 8.28 -3.81
N ALA A 545 29.16 9.11 -4.80
CA ALA A 545 27.84 9.25 -5.41
C ALA A 545 27.84 8.67 -6.82
N LEU A 546 26.85 7.83 -7.12
CA LEU A 546 26.57 7.36 -8.47
C LEU A 546 25.56 8.29 -9.14
N THR A 547 25.93 8.84 -10.28
CA THR A 547 25.06 9.71 -11.09
C THR A 547 24.94 9.13 -12.48
N HIS A 548 23.81 9.33 -13.14
CA HIS A 548 23.65 8.93 -14.53
C HIS A 548 22.95 9.99 -15.36
N ARG A 549 23.14 9.91 -16.68
CA ARG A 549 22.43 10.71 -17.67
C ARG A 549 22.16 9.89 -18.93
N ALA A 550 20.91 9.94 -19.40
CA ALA A 550 20.53 9.38 -20.70
C ALA A 550 20.79 10.41 -21.82
N MET A 551 21.16 9.93 -23.00
CA MET A 551 21.39 10.75 -24.19
C MET A 551 21.15 9.95 -25.48
N PRO A 552 21.03 10.60 -26.65
CA PRO A 552 20.94 9.91 -27.93
C PRO A 552 22.16 9.01 -28.16
N VAL A 553 21.95 7.82 -28.74
CA VAL A 553 23.00 6.80 -28.93
C VAL A 553 24.25 7.31 -29.68
N HIS A 554 24.06 8.23 -30.63
CA HIS A 554 25.15 8.81 -31.44
C HIS A 554 25.94 9.91 -30.73
N HIS A 555 25.50 10.35 -29.54
CA HIS A 555 26.26 11.32 -28.76
C HIS A 555 27.43 10.61 -28.08
N THR A 556 28.66 11.03 -28.39
CA THR A 556 29.87 10.58 -27.69
C THR A 556 30.25 11.63 -26.64
N PRO A 557 30.02 11.36 -25.34
CA PRO A 557 30.24 12.35 -24.31
C PRO A 557 31.75 12.48 -23.99
N LYS A 558 32.17 13.70 -23.62
CA LYS A 558 33.55 14.01 -23.17
C LYS A 558 33.59 14.26 -21.65
N PRO A 559 34.65 13.85 -20.93
CA PRO A 559 35.79 13.03 -21.40
C PRO A 559 35.36 11.62 -21.82
N HIS A 560 36.25 10.84 -22.45
CA HIS A 560 35.95 9.43 -22.76
C HIS A 560 35.69 8.65 -21.46
N ALA A 561 34.79 7.66 -21.53
CA ALA A 561 34.52 6.77 -20.40
C ALA A 561 35.70 5.80 -20.20
N ASP A 562 35.90 5.35 -18.96
CA ASP A 562 36.90 4.32 -18.63
C ASP A 562 36.48 2.96 -19.21
N LEU A 563 35.17 2.74 -19.33
CA LEU A 563 34.56 1.58 -19.98
C LEU A 563 33.32 2.01 -20.77
N THR A 564 33.18 1.53 -22.00
CA THR A 564 31.95 1.59 -22.79
C THR A 564 31.47 0.17 -23.05
N LEU A 565 30.20 -0.12 -22.76
CA LEU A 565 29.55 -1.38 -23.08
C LEU A 565 28.47 -1.14 -24.14
N THR A 566 28.50 -1.91 -25.22
CA THR A 566 27.46 -1.90 -26.26
C THR A 566 26.64 -3.18 -26.14
N LEU A 567 25.35 -3.02 -25.81
CA LEU A 567 24.49 -4.10 -25.38
C LEU A 567 23.01 -3.78 -25.64
N THR A 568 22.17 -4.79 -25.57
CA THR A 568 20.71 -4.68 -25.54
C THR A 568 20.21 -4.56 -24.09
N ARG A 569 18.98 -4.09 -23.91
CA ARG A 569 18.37 -4.01 -22.58
C ARG A 569 18.31 -5.36 -21.84
N PRO A 570 17.96 -6.50 -22.48
CA PRO A 570 18.05 -7.81 -21.83
C PRO A 570 19.47 -8.19 -21.39
N GLU A 571 20.48 -7.84 -22.18
CA GLU A 571 21.89 -8.04 -21.80
C GLU A 571 22.27 -7.15 -20.61
N LEU A 572 21.80 -5.89 -20.55
CA LEU A 572 22.00 -5.01 -19.39
C LEU A 572 21.44 -5.63 -18.12
N LEU A 573 20.20 -6.13 -18.16
CA LEU A 573 19.57 -6.82 -17.03
C LEU A 573 20.40 -8.04 -16.60
N GLY A 574 20.95 -8.78 -17.58
CA GLY A 574 21.89 -9.86 -17.32
C GLY A 574 23.14 -9.39 -16.59
N VAL A 575 23.75 -8.28 -17.02
CA VAL A 575 24.95 -7.69 -16.40
C VAL A 575 24.68 -7.27 -14.95
N VAL A 576 23.59 -6.53 -14.71
CA VAL A 576 23.19 -6.08 -13.38
C VAL A 576 22.88 -7.27 -12.46
N SER A 577 22.35 -8.35 -13.02
CA SER A 577 22.08 -9.61 -12.31
C SER A 577 23.33 -10.52 -12.15
N GLY A 578 24.51 -10.04 -12.52
CA GLY A 578 25.78 -10.76 -12.32
C GLY A 578 26.15 -11.79 -13.38
N ARG A 579 25.49 -11.83 -14.55
CA ARG A 579 25.84 -12.75 -15.66
C ARG A 579 27.16 -12.38 -16.37
N GLY A 580 27.79 -11.28 -15.99
CA GLY A 580 29.08 -10.83 -16.55
C GLY A 580 28.95 -10.25 -17.97
N LEU A 581 30.09 -10.07 -18.64
CA LEU A 581 30.21 -9.38 -19.94
C LEU A 581 30.36 -10.32 -21.14
N ALA A 582 30.09 -11.62 -20.98
CA ALA A 582 30.28 -12.58 -22.06
C ALA A 582 29.34 -12.28 -23.24
N GLY A 583 29.90 -12.08 -24.43
CA GLY A 583 29.14 -11.75 -25.64
C GLY A 583 28.78 -10.26 -25.79
N ILE A 584 29.11 -9.43 -24.81
CA ILE A 584 28.89 -7.98 -24.83
C ILE A 584 30.11 -7.29 -25.40
N GLU A 585 29.92 -6.40 -26.38
CA GLU A 585 31.00 -5.58 -26.92
C GLU A 585 31.43 -4.54 -25.87
N SER A 586 32.73 -4.48 -25.60
CA SER A 586 33.32 -3.57 -24.62
C SER A 586 34.53 -2.82 -25.18
N ASP A 587 34.62 -1.52 -24.90
CA ASP A 587 35.78 -0.68 -25.19
C ASP A 587 36.27 -0.03 -23.88
N GLY A 588 37.57 -0.17 -23.56
CA GLY A 588 38.16 0.31 -22.30
C GLY A 588 38.42 -0.78 -21.24
N ASP A 589 38.53 -0.37 -19.98
CA ASP A 589 38.90 -1.21 -18.83
C ASP A 589 37.67 -1.94 -18.24
N THR A 590 37.55 -3.24 -18.52
CA THR A 590 36.42 -4.06 -18.05
C THR A 590 36.39 -4.25 -16.52
N THR A 591 37.49 -3.95 -15.81
CA THR A 591 37.51 -4.03 -14.34
C THR A 591 36.66 -2.94 -13.68
N VAL A 592 36.33 -1.86 -14.41
CA VAL A 592 35.48 -0.75 -13.95
C VAL A 592 34.12 -1.26 -13.44
N LEU A 593 33.51 -2.21 -14.14
CA LEU A 593 32.22 -2.77 -13.72
C LEU A 593 32.33 -3.52 -12.38
N ALA A 594 33.35 -4.36 -12.23
CA ALA A 594 33.57 -5.10 -10.99
C ALA A 594 33.88 -4.17 -9.81
N ARG A 595 34.66 -3.11 -10.05
CA ARG A 595 34.93 -2.05 -9.06
C ARG A 595 33.64 -1.35 -8.64
N LEU A 596 32.82 -0.89 -9.59
CA LEU A 596 31.52 -0.29 -9.30
C LEU A 596 30.66 -1.22 -8.42
N LEU A 597 30.51 -2.49 -8.83
CA LEU A 597 29.70 -3.46 -8.12
C LEU A 597 30.25 -3.82 -6.73
N SER A 598 31.57 -3.69 -6.50
CA SER A 598 32.19 -3.94 -5.20
C SER A 598 31.77 -2.95 -4.10
N TYR A 599 31.20 -1.81 -4.49
CA TYR A 599 30.66 -0.78 -3.59
C TYR A 599 29.16 -0.92 -3.35
N VAL A 600 28.49 -1.85 -4.03
CA VAL A 600 27.06 -2.08 -3.88
C VAL A 600 26.82 -2.90 -2.62
N SER A 601 25.93 -2.40 -1.76
CA SER A 601 25.47 -3.10 -0.55
C SER A 601 24.16 -3.84 -0.80
N GLU A 602 23.95 -4.92 -0.05
CA GLU A 602 22.67 -5.60 0.05
C GLU A 602 21.96 -5.15 1.34
N PRO A 603 20.71 -4.69 1.27
CA PRO A 603 19.99 -4.26 2.46
C PRO A 603 19.53 -5.47 3.29
N ASP A 604 19.57 -5.33 4.62
CA ASP A 604 18.94 -6.29 5.52
C ASP A 604 17.41 -6.19 5.42
N LYS A 605 16.74 -7.28 5.06
CA LYS A 605 15.27 -7.35 4.94
C LYS A 605 14.56 -7.47 6.28
N ALA A 606 15.27 -7.88 7.34
CA ALA A 606 14.72 -8.22 8.66
C ALA A 606 15.20 -7.25 9.75
N PHE A 607 15.60 -6.02 9.40
CA PHE A 607 16.12 -5.04 10.35
C PHE A 607 15.18 -4.81 11.56
N PRO A 608 15.73 -4.62 12.78
CA PRO A 608 14.92 -4.43 13.97
C PRO A 608 14.18 -3.09 13.95
N ILE A 609 12.95 -3.08 14.48
CA ILE A 609 12.10 -1.87 14.60
C ILE A 609 11.88 -1.50 16.08
N VAL A 610 11.60 -2.49 16.92
CA VAL A 610 11.21 -2.30 18.33
C VAL A 610 12.37 -2.48 19.31
N THR A 611 13.58 -2.70 18.79
CA THR A 611 14.85 -2.74 19.52
C THR A 611 15.94 -2.07 18.67
N PRO A 612 17.05 -1.62 19.27
CA PRO A 612 18.21 -1.08 18.54
C PRO A 612 18.87 -2.08 17.59
#